data_AF-A0A6N9PV67-F1
#
_entry.id   AF-A0A6N9PV67-F1
#
_cell.length_a   1.000
_cell.length_b   1.000
_cell.length_c   1.000
_cell.angle_alpha   90.00
_cell.angle_beta   90.00
_cell.angle_gamma   90.00
#
_symmetry.space_group_name_H-M   'P 1'
#
loop_
_entity.id
_entity.type
_entity.pdbx_description
1 polymer ?
#
loop_
_entity_poly.entity_id
_entity_poly.type
_entity_poly.pdbx_seq_one_letter_code
_entity_poly.pdbx_strand_id
1 'polypeptide(L)'
;MGKKFLSLCLCACLLVLGGCTKTELSAPPPSSAPASSQVSEAAPEEEAVTLTPEEIEKANEAFAPVRYGDNTRYASEISCFFTSEYTDVRDLDFEEFLRYCPAQTMLGCHEAGEYDDVMAAAKEGEYPGLEGYEDILGMGMGSPPATADFIIPVHRFKKEEISALLKKYAGITVDDLKDTSKVIYLEKYDSFYNFTGDFAPGTFQCEKGWKEGDMYRFVSEEYGKELVIEKAGEDYFIRSFTAIKGEKS
;
A
#
# COMPACT_ATOMS: atom_id res chain seq x y z
N MET A 1 18.57 -5.32 -16.30
CA MET A 1 17.80 -6.58 -16.37
C MET A 1 17.33 -6.86 -14.94
N GLY A 2 16.06 -6.64 -14.59
CA GLY A 2 15.65 -6.82 -13.18
C GLY A 2 14.30 -6.25 -12.72
N LYS A 3 13.49 -5.63 -13.58
CA LYS A 3 12.22 -4.97 -13.16
C LYS A 3 10.96 -5.85 -13.27
N LYS A 4 11.08 -7.18 -13.41
CA LYS A 4 9.93 -8.08 -13.62
C LYS A 4 9.71 -9.15 -12.55
N PHE A 5 10.54 -9.21 -11.51
CA PHE A 5 10.48 -10.32 -10.53
C PHE A 5 9.49 -10.11 -9.38
N LEU A 6 9.03 -8.88 -9.08
CA LEU A 6 8.26 -8.60 -7.87
C LEU A 6 6.73 -8.58 -8.03
N SER A 7 6.21 -8.25 -9.23
CA SER A 7 4.78 -8.45 -9.55
C SER A 7 4.40 -9.94 -9.50
N LEU A 8 5.39 -10.81 -9.73
CA LEU A 8 5.23 -12.25 -9.61
C LEU A 8 5.03 -12.71 -8.15
N CYS A 9 5.48 -11.99 -7.12
CA CYS A 9 5.41 -12.50 -5.73
C CYS A 9 4.02 -12.40 -5.10
N LEU A 10 3.31 -11.27 -5.22
CA LEU A 10 1.93 -11.17 -4.68
C LEU A 10 0.97 -12.04 -5.50
N CYS A 11 1.11 -12.03 -6.83
CA CYS A 11 0.37 -12.93 -7.72
C CYS A 11 0.72 -14.41 -7.46
N ALA A 12 2.00 -14.81 -7.35
CA ALA A 12 2.34 -16.22 -7.12
C ALA A 12 1.94 -16.74 -5.74
N CYS A 13 2.02 -15.90 -4.69
CA CYS A 13 1.55 -16.30 -3.36
C CYS A 13 0.03 -16.52 -3.34
N LEU A 14 -0.74 -15.67 -4.05
CA LEU A 14 -2.21 -15.73 -4.06
C LEU A 14 -2.80 -16.62 -5.18
N LEU A 15 -2.06 -16.93 -6.26
CA LEU A 15 -2.46 -17.86 -7.32
C LEU A 15 -2.49 -19.32 -6.84
N VAL A 16 -1.67 -19.68 -5.85
CA VAL A 16 -1.66 -21.04 -5.27
C VAL A 16 -2.94 -21.33 -4.47
N LEU A 17 -3.68 -20.30 -4.08
CA LEU A 17 -4.94 -20.39 -3.32
C LEU A 17 -6.15 -20.88 -4.15
N GLY A 18 -5.96 -21.11 -5.46
CA GLY A 18 -7.05 -21.41 -6.40
C GLY A 18 -7.10 -22.83 -6.96
N GLY A 19 -6.22 -23.74 -6.54
CA GLY A 19 -5.98 -24.98 -7.29
C GLY A 19 -6.13 -26.29 -6.51
N CYS A 20 -7.35 -26.83 -6.42
CA CYS A 20 -7.56 -28.30 -6.35
C CYS A 20 -9.03 -28.69 -6.58
N THR A 21 -9.43 -28.95 -7.83
CA THR A 21 -10.51 -29.91 -8.11
C THR A 21 -10.07 -30.89 -9.19
N LYS A 22 -9.91 -32.15 -8.77
CA LYS A 22 -9.65 -33.30 -9.65
C LYS A 22 -10.87 -33.52 -10.55
N THR A 23 -10.64 -33.56 -11.86
CA THR A 23 -11.63 -33.97 -12.86
C THR A 23 -11.48 -35.47 -13.13
N GLU A 24 -12.53 -36.27 -12.91
CA GLU A 24 -12.72 -37.56 -13.58
C GLU A 24 -14.08 -37.62 -14.30
N LEU A 25 -13.98 -37.66 -15.63
CA LEU A 25 -14.67 -38.47 -16.65
C LEU A 25 -16.21 -38.49 -16.81
N SER A 26 -16.62 -38.06 -18.03
CA SER A 26 -17.46 -38.78 -19.03
C SER A 26 -18.79 -38.13 -19.44
N ALA A 27 -19.05 -38.16 -20.76
CA ALA A 27 -20.26 -37.71 -21.48
C ALA A 27 -20.47 -38.62 -22.72
N PRO A 28 -21.60 -38.60 -23.49
CA PRO A 28 -23.06 -38.45 -23.23
C PRO A 28 -23.92 -39.48 -24.10
N PRO A 29 -25.16 -39.23 -24.63
CA PRO A 29 -26.56 -39.06 -24.08
C PRO A 29 -27.62 -39.96 -24.84
N PRO A 30 -28.92 -39.63 -25.14
CA PRO A 30 -29.96 -38.70 -24.58
C PRO A 30 -31.38 -39.31 -24.36
N SER A 31 -32.34 -38.56 -23.77
CA SER A 31 -33.70 -38.28 -24.35
C SER A 31 -34.79 -37.90 -23.32
N SER A 32 -35.63 -36.93 -23.74
CA SER A 32 -37.01 -36.56 -23.35
C SER A 32 -37.30 -35.73 -22.08
N ALA A 33 -37.81 -34.50 -22.33
CA ALA A 33 -38.52 -33.56 -21.46
C ALA A 33 -40.02 -33.99 -21.27
N PRO A 34 -40.93 -33.29 -20.52
CA PRO A 34 -40.91 -31.85 -20.17
C PRO A 34 -41.49 -31.38 -18.81
N ALA A 35 -41.27 -30.08 -18.56
CA ALA A 35 -42.05 -29.09 -17.79
C ALA A 35 -42.23 -29.22 -16.27
N SER A 36 -41.68 -28.26 -15.50
CA SER A 36 -42.40 -27.51 -14.44
C SER A 36 -41.53 -26.40 -13.81
N SER A 37 -42.13 -25.24 -13.63
CA SER A 37 -41.84 -24.21 -12.62
C SER A 37 -40.45 -23.55 -12.61
N GLN A 38 -40.36 -22.39 -13.27
CA GLN A 38 -39.31 -21.41 -12.98
C GLN A 38 -39.54 -20.82 -11.59
N VAL A 39 -38.91 -21.45 -10.60
CA VAL A 39 -38.51 -20.76 -9.37
C VAL A 39 -37.30 -19.91 -9.76
N SER A 40 -37.37 -18.63 -9.46
CA SER A 40 -36.27 -17.69 -9.56
C SER A 40 -35.06 -18.25 -8.82
N GLU A 41 -34.07 -18.68 -9.60
CA GLU A 41 -32.74 -19.09 -9.14
C GLU A 41 -32.05 -17.83 -8.61
N ALA A 42 -32.13 -17.64 -7.29
CA ALA A 42 -31.22 -16.75 -6.60
C ALA A 42 -29.81 -17.26 -6.91
N ALA A 43 -28.94 -16.37 -7.38
CA ALA A 43 -27.53 -16.65 -7.57
C ALA A 43 -26.98 -17.29 -6.29
N PRO A 44 -26.08 -18.29 -6.39
CA PRO A 44 -25.51 -18.88 -5.20
C PRO A 44 -24.79 -17.78 -4.43
N GLU A 45 -25.21 -17.52 -3.20
CA GLU A 45 -24.38 -16.80 -2.24
C GLU A 45 -23.08 -17.61 -2.13
N GLU A 46 -21.98 -17.11 -2.69
CA GLU A 46 -20.69 -17.78 -2.59
C GLU A 46 -20.34 -17.89 -1.11
N GLU A 47 -20.45 -19.10 -0.57
CA GLU A 47 -20.13 -19.38 0.82
C GLU A 47 -18.69 -18.95 1.13
N ALA A 48 -18.52 -18.25 2.25
CA ALA A 48 -17.21 -17.81 2.71
C ALA A 48 -16.29 -19.02 2.97
N VAL A 49 -15.16 -19.08 2.26
CA VAL A 49 -14.15 -20.14 2.42
C VAL A 49 -13.02 -19.63 3.31
N THR A 50 -12.79 -20.27 4.45
CA THR A 50 -11.68 -19.94 5.35
C THR A 50 -10.33 -20.27 4.73
N LEU A 51 -9.36 -19.37 4.87
CA LEU A 51 -7.99 -19.58 4.40
C LEU A 51 -7.26 -20.64 5.25
N THR A 52 -6.43 -21.46 4.61
CA THR A 52 -5.59 -22.43 5.33
C THR A 52 -4.39 -21.75 6.03
N PRO A 53 -3.76 -22.40 7.01
CA PRO A 53 -2.56 -21.87 7.66
C PRO A 53 -1.42 -21.55 6.67
N GLU A 54 -1.22 -22.36 5.64
CA GLU A 54 -0.20 -22.13 4.60
C GLU A 54 -0.53 -20.92 3.73
N GLU A 55 -1.82 -20.65 3.50
CA GLU A 55 -2.28 -19.47 2.78
C GLU A 55 -2.05 -18.19 3.59
N ILE A 56 -2.31 -18.26 4.90
CA ILE A 56 -2.04 -17.17 5.85
C ILE A 56 -0.52 -16.92 5.95
N GLU A 57 0.30 -17.96 6.01
CA GLU A 57 1.76 -17.82 6.03
C GLU A 57 2.29 -17.09 4.79
N LYS A 58 1.82 -17.47 3.59
CA LYS A 58 2.17 -16.80 2.34
C LYS A 58 1.69 -15.36 2.27
N ALA A 59 0.49 -15.09 2.79
CA ALA A 59 -0.02 -13.72 2.90
C ALA A 59 0.88 -12.88 3.79
N ASN A 60 1.29 -13.41 4.95
CA ASN A 60 2.19 -12.73 5.89
C ASN A 60 3.59 -12.48 5.30
N GLU A 61 4.14 -13.42 4.53
CA GLU A 61 5.39 -13.19 3.80
C GLU A 61 5.25 -12.02 2.82
N ALA A 62 4.14 -11.96 2.08
CA ALA A 62 3.86 -10.86 1.16
C ALA A 62 3.68 -9.52 1.89
N PHE A 63 2.98 -9.52 3.03
CA PHE A 63 2.67 -8.35 3.85
C PHE A 63 3.82 -7.89 4.74
N ALA A 64 4.94 -8.61 4.78
CA ALA A 64 6.07 -8.26 5.64
C ALA A 64 6.45 -6.77 5.45
N PRO A 65 6.64 -6.01 6.54
CA PRO A 65 6.79 -4.56 6.49
C PRO A 65 8.16 -4.11 5.96
N VAL A 66 9.10 -5.04 5.91
CA VAL A 66 10.51 -4.77 5.64
C VAL A 66 11.05 -5.77 4.62
N ARG A 67 12.03 -5.32 3.85
CA ARG A 67 12.85 -6.14 2.98
C ARG A 67 14.33 -5.95 3.32
N TYR A 68 15.12 -6.94 2.92
CA TYR A 68 16.57 -6.96 3.11
C TYR A 68 17.22 -7.06 1.72
N GLY A 69 18.21 -6.19 1.46
CA GLY A 69 18.99 -6.22 0.23
C GLY A 69 20.31 -5.48 0.44
N ASP A 70 21.41 -5.96 -0.15
CA ASP A 70 22.75 -5.36 -0.06
C ASP A 70 23.11 -4.87 1.36
N ASN A 71 22.92 -5.74 2.36
CA ASN A 71 23.13 -5.48 3.79
C ASN A 71 22.33 -4.30 4.39
N THR A 72 21.29 -3.85 3.69
CA THR A 72 20.44 -2.74 4.10
C THR A 72 19.01 -3.22 4.37
N ARG A 73 18.42 -2.69 5.44
CA ARG A 73 17.01 -2.87 5.81
C ARG A 73 16.21 -1.70 5.23
N TYR A 74 15.16 -1.98 4.48
CA TYR A 74 14.28 -0.93 3.93
C TYR A 74 12.81 -1.34 4.03
N ALA A 75 11.91 -0.35 4.03
CA ALA A 75 10.47 -0.58 4.06
C ALA A 75 10.00 -1.31 2.79
N SER A 76 9.04 -2.21 2.92
CA SER A 76 8.41 -2.83 1.75
C SER A 76 7.42 -1.85 1.11
N GLU A 77 7.23 -1.93 -0.20
CA GLU A 77 6.26 -1.05 -0.89
C GLU A 77 4.83 -1.20 -0.33
N ILE A 78 4.44 -2.42 0.02
CA ILE A 78 3.10 -2.70 0.55
C ILE A 78 2.89 -2.13 1.96
N SER A 79 3.96 -1.94 2.74
CA SER A 79 3.87 -1.37 4.09
C SER A 79 3.25 0.04 4.13
N CYS A 80 3.36 0.79 3.02
CA CYS A 80 2.74 2.12 2.88
C CYS A 80 1.22 2.08 3.04
N PHE A 81 0.57 0.95 2.71
CA PHE A 81 -0.88 0.78 2.82
C PHE A 81 -1.35 0.46 4.24
N PHE A 82 -0.43 0.27 5.19
CA PHE A 82 -0.74 -0.09 6.57
C PHE A 82 -0.40 1.03 7.57
N THR A 83 -0.10 2.24 7.08
CA THR A 83 0.24 3.40 7.93
C THR A 83 -0.97 4.21 8.38
N SER A 84 -2.12 4.05 7.72
CA SER A 84 -3.38 4.73 8.04
C SER A 84 -4.59 3.83 7.81
N GLU A 85 -5.73 4.17 8.41
CA GLU A 85 -7.00 3.45 8.21
C GLU A 85 -7.86 4.09 7.12
N TYR A 86 -8.51 3.28 6.29
CA TYR A 86 -9.39 3.72 5.22
C TYR A 86 -10.40 2.63 4.81
N THR A 87 -11.65 3.02 4.58
CA THR A 87 -12.72 2.14 4.08
C THR A 87 -12.74 2.01 2.56
N ASP A 88 -12.18 3.00 1.86
CA ASP A 88 -11.89 2.99 0.42
C ASP A 88 -10.44 3.46 0.28
N VAL A 89 -9.62 2.75 -0.46
CA VAL A 89 -8.20 3.07 -0.69
C VAL A 89 -7.97 4.49 -1.25
N ARG A 90 -8.99 5.10 -1.89
CA ARG A 90 -8.93 6.51 -2.31
C ARG A 90 -8.94 7.52 -1.15
N ASP A 91 -9.35 7.07 0.03
CA ASP A 91 -9.40 7.83 1.30
C ASP A 91 -8.16 7.60 2.18
N LEU A 92 -7.12 6.90 1.70
CA LEU A 92 -5.90 6.71 2.49
C LEU A 92 -5.28 8.06 2.91
N ASP A 93 -4.66 8.11 4.08
CA ASP A 93 -3.93 9.30 4.49
C ASP A 93 -2.61 9.35 3.70
N PHE A 94 -2.55 10.26 2.72
CA PHE A 94 -1.44 10.34 1.78
C PHE A 94 -0.12 10.78 2.43
N GLU A 95 -0.18 11.57 3.50
CA GLU A 95 1.00 11.97 4.27
C GLU A 95 1.62 10.75 4.96
N GLU A 96 0.80 9.97 5.67
CA GLU A 96 1.23 8.74 6.34
C GLU A 96 1.68 7.67 5.34
N PHE A 97 1.06 7.60 4.16
CA PHE A 97 1.47 6.70 3.09
C PHE A 97 2.89 6.99 2.60
N LEU A 98 3.25 8.26 2.42
CA LEU A 98 4.58 8.65 1.95
C LEU A 98 5.66 8.57 3.03
N ARG A 99 5.30 8.63 4.31
CA ARG A 99 6.25 8.76 5.44
C ARG A 99 7.40 7.76 5.40
N TYR A 100 7.13 6.51 5.04
CA TYR A 100 8.13 5.43 4.94
C TYR A 100 8.19 4.77 3.56
N CYS A 101 7.69 5.48 2.53
CA CYS A 101 7.57 4.89 1.21
C CYS A 101 8.97 4.66 0.58
N PRO A 102 9.29 3.43 0.14
CA PRO A 102 10.62 3.13 -0.41
C PRO A 102 10.86 3.73 -1.80
N ALA A 103 9.85 4.34 -2.42
CA ALA A 103 9.99 5.05 -3.69
C ALA A 103 10.71 6.41 -3.55
N GLN A 104 11.10 6.79 -2.33
CA GLN A 104 11.81 8.05 -2.09
C GLN A 104 13.21 8.10 -2.69
N THR A 105 13.60 9.31 -3.06
CA THR A 105 15.01 9.69 -3.26
C THR A 105 15.37 10.77 -2.25
N MET A 106 16.61 10.75 -1.76
CA MET A 106 17.09 11.85 -0.91
C MET A 106 17.43 13.04 -1.80
N LEU A 107 16.83 14.20 -1.52
CA LEU A 107 17.20 15.45 -2.15
C LEU A 107 18.50 15.95 -1.50
N GLY A 108 19.59 15.92 -2.25
CA GLY A 108 20.92 16.26 -1.73
C GLY A 108 21.29 17.73 -1.91
N CYS A 109 22.32 18.17 -1.21
CA CYS A 109 22.88 19.54 -1.29
C CYS A 109 23.30 20.03 -2.69
N HIS A 110 23.43 19.14 -3.68
CA HIS A 110 23.73 19.50 -5.07
C HIS A 110 22.51 19.98 -5.87
N GLU A 111 21.30 19.76 -5.35
CA GLU A 111 20.02 20.20 -5.93
C GLU A 111 19.49 21.46 -5.20
N ALA A 112 20.40 22.39 -4.87
CA ALA A 112 20.13 23.54 -4.00
C ALA A 112 18.90 24.37 -4.41
N GLY A 113 18.66 24.56 -5.71
CA GLY A 113 17.47 25.31 -6.16
C GLY A 113 16.15 24.59 -5.88
N GLU A 114 16.11 23.26 -5.97
CA GLU A 114 14.92 22.48 -5.60
C GLU A 114 14.75 22.44 -4.09
N TYR A 115 15.86 22.30 -3.35
CA TYR A 115 15.84 22.37 -1.90
C TYR A 115 15.29 23.72 -1.39
N ASP A 116 15.75 24.84 -1.95
CA ASP A 116 15.27 26.18 -1.58
C ASP A 116 13.77 26.34 -1.86
N ASP A 117 13.28 25.84 -3.01
CA ASP A 117 11.86 25.86 -3.36
C ASP A 117 11.02 25.03 -2.37
N VAL A 118 11.52 23.85 -1.96
CA VAL A 118 10.88 23.00 -0.94
C VAL A 118 10.81 23.73 0.40
N MET A 119 11.92 24.31 0.87
CA MET A 119 11.96 25.00 2.16
C MET A 119 11.08 26.26 2.17
N ALA A 120 11.00 26.97 1.05
CA ALA A 120 10.09 28.10 0.88
C ALA A 120 8.62 27.66 1.01
N ALA A 121 8.22 26.60 0.29
CA ALA A 121 6.87 26.05 0.39
C ALA A 121 6.54 25.54 1.80
N ALA A 122 7.50 24.90 2.46
CA ALA A 122 7.36 24.37 3.81
C ALA A 122 7.11 25.49 4.84
N LYS A 123 7.76 26.65 4.67
CA LYS A 123 7.57 27.85 5.49
C LYS A 123 6.22 28.53 5.27
N GLU A 124 5.72 28.55 4.03
CA GLU A 124 4.41 29.13 3.70
C GLU A 124 3.24 28.26 4.17
N GLY A 125 3.40 26.93 4.15
CA GLY A 125 2.35 25.96 4.40
C GLY A 125 2.09 25.58 5.86
N GLU A 126 2.75 26.21 6.85
CA GLU A 126 2.70 25.84 8.28
C GLU A 126 2.84 24.31 8.49
N TYR A 127 3.86 23.69 7.87
CA TYR A 127 3.99 22.24 7.90
C TYR A 127 4.36 21.72 9.32
N PRO A 128 3.58 20.80 9.91
CA PRO A 128 3.91 20.21 11.20
C PRO A 128 5.22 19.42 11.08
N GLY A 129 6.21 19.75 11.91
CA GLY A 129 7.57 19.17 11.85
C GLY A 129 8.69 20.16 11.50
N LEU A 130 8.35 21.39 11.13
CA LEU A 130 9.29 22.51 11.02
C LEU A 130 9.34 23.38 12.30
N GLU A 131 8.65 22.98 13.37
CA GLU A 131 8.72 23.67 14.66
C GLU A 131 10.17 23.61 15.18
N GLY A 132 10.81 24.77 15.35
CA GLY A 132 12.25 24.88 15.68
C GLY A 132 13.19 24.97 14.48
N TYR A 133 12.68 24.96 13.24
CA TYR A 133 13.47 25.11 12.01
C TYR A 133 14.22 26.46 11.92
N GLU A 134 13.56 27.56 12.32
CA GLU A 134 14.19 28.89 12.36
C GLU A 134 15.35 28.94 13.36
N ASP A 135 15.29 28.15 14.45
CA ASP A 135 16.40 28.02 15.41
C ASP A 135 17.58 27.24 14.81
N ILE A 136 17.30 26.17 14.04
CA ILE A 136 18.32 25.38 13.32
C ILE A 136 18.99 26.20 12.22
N LEU A 137 18.23 26.98 11.45
CA LEU A 137 18.78 27.93 10.46
C LEU A 137 19.55 29.08 11.14
N GLY A 138 19.03 29.60 12.25
CA GLY A 138 19.59 30.69 13.04
C GLY A 138 20.92 30.37 13.72
N MET A 139 21.28 29.08 13.86
CA MET A 139 22.58 28.61 14.33
C MET A 139 23.74 28.80 13.34
N GLY A 140 23.55 29.57 12.25
CA GLY A 140 24.63 29.98 11.34
C GLY A 140 24.89 29.01 10.19
N MET A 141 23.91 28.16 9.87
CA MET A 141 23.97 27.16 8.80
C MET A 141 23.25 27.64 7.52
N GLY A 142 23.26 28.95 7.25
CA GLY A 142 22.49 29.62 6.18
C GLY A 142 22.94 29.35 4.73
N SER A 143 23.76 28.35 4.51
CA SER A 143 23.99 27.71 3.22
C SER A 143 24.52 26.32 3.53
N PRO A 144 23.92 25.25 2.99
CA PRO A 144 24.35 23.91 3.31
C PRO A 144 25.82 23.74 2.88
N PRO A 145 26.78 23.55 3.80
CA PRO A 145 28.04 22.95 3.41
C PRO A 145 27.71 21.54 2.90
N ALA A 146 28.63 20.85 2.22
CA ALA A 146 28.49 19.43 1.87
C ALA A 146 28.25 18.49 3.09
N THR A 147 28.21 19.04 4.32
CA THR A 147 27.84 18.41 5.58
C THR A 147 26.37 18.61 5.98
N ALA A 148 25.53 19.26 5.17
CA ALA A 148 24.14 19.60 5.48
C ALA A 148 23.12 18.50 5.15
N ASP A 149 23.51 17.49 4.37
CA ASP A 149 22.70 16.27 4.16
C ASP A 149 22.40 15.53 5.50
N PHE A 150 23.03 15.97 6.60
CA PHE A 150 22.93 15.37 7.93
C PHE A 150 21.90 16.01 8.88
N ILE A 151 21.32 17.18 8.57
CA ILE A 151 20.51 17.91 9.58
C ILE A 151 19.01 17.68 9.41
N ILE A 152 18.49 17.70 8.18
CA ILE A 152 17.06 17.41 7.91
C ILE A 152 17.00 16.60 6.62
N PRO A 153 16.55 15.34 6.66
CA PRO A 153 16.34 14.57 5.45
C PRO A 153 15.20 15.18 4.66
N VAL A 154 15.41 15.42 3.37
CA VAL A 154 14.36 15.85 2.45
C VAL A 154 14.11 14.72 1.48
N HIS A 155 12.99 14.04 1.64
CA HIS A 155 12.62 12.93 0.77
C HIS A 155 11.78 13.46 -0.38
N ARG A 156 12.19 13.11 -1.60
CA ARG A 156 11.50 13.43 -2.84
C ARG A 156 10.82 12.20 -3.40
N PHE A 157 9.54 12.35 -3.75
CA PHE A 157 8.70 11.31 -4.33
C PHE A 157 8.13 11.79 -5.66
N LYS A 158 8.56 11.20 -6.78
CA LYS A 158 7.99 11.57 -8.09
C LYS A 158 6.55 11.10 -8.18
N LYS A 159 5.65 11.97 -8.67
CA LYS A 159 4.24 11.64 -8.84
C LYS A 159 4.02 10.39 -9.70
N GLU A 160 4.83 10.23 -10.76
CA GLU A 160 4.80 9.05 -11.63
C GLU A 160 5.11 7.74 -10.86
N GLU A 161 6.14 7.75 -10.01
CA GLU A 161 6.58 6.56 -9.26
C GLU A 161 5.57 6.18 -8.18
N ILE A 162 4.99 7.16 -7.50
CA ILE A 162 3.91 6.93 -6.54
C ILE A 162 2.64 6.43 -7.23
N SER A 163 2.29 7.00 -8.39
CA SER A 163 1.15 6.53 -9.18
C SER A 163 1.35 5.10 -9.67
N ALA A 164 2.57 4.72 -10.04
CA ALA A 164 2.88 3.34 -10.41
C ALA A 164 2.74 2.38 -9.23
N LEU A 165 3.15 2.79 -8.02
CA LEU A 165 3.01 2.00 -6.79
C LEU A 165 1.53 1.83 -6.42
N LEU A 166 0.75 2.91 -6.42
CA LEU A 166 -0.70 2.86 -6.18
C LEU A 166 -1.40 1.98 -7.21
N LYS A 167 -1.01 2.07 -8.49
CA LYS A 167 -1.60 1.26 -9.55
C LYS A 167 -1.31 -0.22 -9.36
N LYS A 168 -0.09 -0.55 -8.94
CA LYS A 168 0.34 -1.92 -8.66
C LYS A 168 -0.47 -2.57 -7.53
N TYR A 169 -0.73 -1.84 -6.44
CA TYR A 169 -1.32 -2.44 -5.23
C TYR A 169 -2.81 -2.16 -5.06
N ALA A 170 -3.36 -1.14 -5.71
CA ALA A 170 -4.75 -0.71 -5.53
C ALA A 170 -5.48 -0.43 -6.84
N GLY A 171 -4.79 -0.48 -7.99
CA GLY A 171 -5.39 -0.23 -9.30
C GLY A 171 -5.80 1.24 -9.53
N ILE A 172 -5.29 2.16 -8.71
CA ILE A 172 -5.56 3.61 -8.77
C ILE A 172 -4.26 4.40 -8.98
N THR A 173 -4.37 5.70 -9.19
CA THR A 173 -3.24 6.64 -9.29
C THR A 173 -3.36 7.74 -8.25
N VAL A 174 -2.35 8.61 -8.16
CA VAL A 174 -2.41 9.78 -7.26
C VAL A 174 -3.62 10.67 -7.58
N ASP A 175 -4.02 10.76 -8.85
CA ASP A 175 -5.16 11.59 -9.27
C ASP A 175 -6.52 11.04 -8.83
N ASP A 176 -6.57 9.78 -8.39
CA ASP A 176 -7.79 9.16 -7.85
C ASP A 176 -7.92 9.35 -6.32
N LEU A 177 -6.87 9.85 -5.64
CA LEU A 177 -6.89 10.12 -4.20
C LEU A 177 -7.73 11.36 -3.90
N LYS A 178 -8.49 11.32 -2.79
CA LYS A 178 -9.39 12.42 -2.43
C LYS A 178 -8.67 13.60 -1.77
N ASP A 179 -7.57 13.34 -1.07
CA ASP A 179 -6.80 14.38 -0.38
C ASP A 179 -5.30 14.09 -0.45
N THR A 180 -4.56 15.01 -1.05
CA THR A 180 -3.09 15.04 -1.08
C THR A 180 -2.54 16.35 -0.48
N SER A 181 -3.42 17.20 0.07
CA SER A 181 -3.10 18.58 0.46
C SER A 181 -2.19 18.69 1.67
N LYS A 182 -2.11 17.63 2.48
CA LYS A 182 -1.22 17.56 3.65
C LYS A 182 0.25 17.36 3.30
N VAL A 183 0.61 17.21 2.01
CA VAL A 183 1.98 16.99 1.55
C VAL A 183 2.42 18.12 0.63
N ILE A 184 3.67 18.57 0.78
CA ILE A 184 4.24 19.57 -0.13
C ILE A 184 4.32 18.96 -1.53
N TYR A 185 3.65 19.58 -2.48
CA TYR A 185 3.73 19.25 -3.89
C TYR A 185 4.26 20.45 -4.67
N LEU A 186 5.36 20.25 -5.41
CA LEU A 186 5.92 21.27 -6.28
C LEU A 186 5.70 20.88 -7.74
N GLU A 187 4.74 21.53 -8.40
CA GLU A 187 4.40 21.27 -9.82
C GLU A 187 5.60 21.39 -10.75
N LYS A 188 6.52 22.32 -10.46
CA LYS A 188 7.78 22.51 -11.19
C LYS A 188 8.62 21.23 -11.30
N TYR A 189 8.54 20.36 -10.29
CA TYR A 189 9.31 19.13 -10.18
C TYR A 189 8.45 17.86 -10.31
N ASP A 190 7.12 18.02 -10.43
CA ASP A 190 6.12 16.94 -10.42
C ASP A 190 6.39 15.93 -9.28
N SER A 191 6.67 16.46 -8.10
CA SER A 191 7.15 15.69 -6.95
C SER A 191 6.53 16.14 -5.63
N PHE A 192 6.36 15.18 -4.75
CA PHE A 192 5.96 15.37 -3.35
C PHE A 192 7.18 15.32 -2.44
N TYR A 193 7.08 15.96 -1.27
CA TYR A 193 8.18 16.05 -0.31
C TYR A 193 7.72 15.83 1.13
N ASN A 194 8.54 15.15 1.93
CA ASN A 194 8.42 15.10 3.38
C ASN A 194 9.81 15.15 4.04
N PHE A 195 9.81 15.25 5.37
CA PHE A 195 11.02 15.46 6.18
C PHE A 195 11.29 14.33 7.19
N THR A 196 10.75 13.13 6.94
CA THR A 196 10.78 12.02 7.91
C THR A 196 12.21 11.62 8.27
N GLY A 197 12.55 11.71 9.56
CA GLY A 197 13.87 11.34 10.08
C GLY A 197 13.97 9.98 10.77
N ASP A 198 12.84 9.35 11.05
CA ASP A 198 12.77 8.06 11.73
C ASP A 198 12.44 6.89 10.77
N PHE A 199 12.20 5.71 11.32
CA PHE A 199 11.90 4.51 10.54
C PHE A 199 10.89 3.60 11.25
N ALA A 200 9.63 3.65 10.83
CA ALA A 200 8.54 2.85 11.39
C ALA A 200 7.51 2.42 10.31
N PRO A 201 7.90 1.58 9.34
CA PRO A 201 6.99 1.16 8.27
C PRO A 201 5.72 0.50 8.82
N GLY A 202 4.60 0.71 8.13
CA GLY A 202 3.31 0.13 8.51
C GLY A 202 3.35 -1.39 8.58
N THR A 203 2.69 -1.97 9.58
CA THR A 203 2.74 -3.41 9.88
C THR A 203 1.36 -4.03 9.83
N PHE A 204 1.29 -5.25 9.31
CA PHE A 204 0.09 -6.07 9.38
C PHE A 204 0.49 -7.54 9.45
N GLN A 205 -0.06 -8.27 10.42
CA GLN A 205 0.16 -9.70 10.60
C GLN A 205 -1.20 -10.40 10.63
N CYS A 206 -1.52 -11.12 9.56
CA CYS A 206 -2.74 -11.89 9.44
C CYS A 206 -2.70 -13.11 10.36
N GLU A 207 -3.77 -13.31 11.12
CA GLU A 207 -4.01 -14.48 11.97
C GLU A 207 -5.20 -15.31 11.47
N LYS A 208 -6.16 -14.65 10.82
CA LYS A 208 -7.37 -15.28 10.25
C LYS A 208 -7.67 -14.63 8.91
N GLY A 209 -8.23 -15.41 7.99
CA GLY A 209 -8.75 -14.84 6.76
C GLY A 209 -9.73 -15.76 6.07
N TRP A 210 -10.51 -15.19 5.16
CA TRP A 210 -11.47 -15.92 4.36
C TRP A 210 -11.69 -15.23 3.02
N LYS A 211 -12.26 -15.98 2.09
CA LYS A 211 -12.58 -15.54 0.75
C LYS A 211 -14.08 -15.64 0.52
N GLU A 212 -14.68 -14.57 0.00
CA GLU A 212 -16.07 -14.49 -0.45
C GLU A 212 -16.05 -14.01 -1.90
N GLY A 213 -16.21 -14.94 -2.85
CA GLY A 213 -16.04 -14.65 -4.27
C GLY A 213 -14.66 -14.09 -4.59
N ASP A 214 -14.58 -12.95 -5.27
CA ASP A 214 -13.28 -12.32 -5.58
C ASP A 214 -12.69 -11.51 -4.42
N MET A 215 -13.36 -11.44 -3.26
CA MET A 215 -12.90 -10.69 -2.10
C MET A 215 -12.17 -11.57 -1.09
N TYR A 216 -10.96 -11.17 -0.71
CA TYR A 216 -10.18 -11.76 0.36
C TYR A 216 -10.20 -10.80 1.55
N ARG A 217 -10.52 -11.34 2.73
CA ARG A 217 -10.48 -10.63 4.00
C ARG A 217 -9.42 -11.25 4.88
N PHE A 218 -8.52 -10.41 5.40
CA PHE A 218 -7.48 -10.79 6.34
C PHE A 218 -7.68 -10.01 7.63
N VAL A 219 -7.58 -10.70 8.75
CA VAL A 219 -7.81 -10.16 10.08
C VAL A 219 -6.56 -10.37 10.92
N SER A 220 -6.19 -9.29 11.60
CA SER A 220 -5.14 -9.24 12.59
C SER A 220 -5.75 -8.84 13.93
N GLU A 221 -5.92 -9.79 14.83
CA GLU A 221 -6.48 -9.55 16.17
C GLU A 221 -5.46 -8.80 17.03
N GLU A 222 -4.17 -9.12 16.91
CA GLU A 222 -3.07 -8.41 17.60
C GLU A 222 -3.10 -6.90 17.33
N TYR A 223 -3.24 -6.50 16.06
CA TYR A 223 -3.25 -5.09 15.66
C TYR A 223 -4.67 -4.49 15.63
N GLY A 224 -5.70 -5.32 15.83
CA GLY A 224 -7.10 -4.91 15.71
C GLY A 224 -7.47 -4.41 14.32
N LYS A 225 -6.91 -5.02 13.24
CA LYS A 225 -7.07 -4.56 11.85
C LYS A 225 -7.70 -5.60 10.94
N GLU A 226 -8.47 -5.14 9.96
CA GLU A 226 -8.97 -5.90 8.82
C GLU A 226 -8.41 -5.30 7.52
N LEU A 227 -7.85 -6.15 6.66
CA LEU A 227 -7.41 -5.83 5.31
C LEU A 227 -8.31 -6.54 4.30
N VAL A 228 -8.82 -5.79 3.32
CA VAL A 228 -9.65 -6.32 2.24
C VAL A 228 -8.93 -6.16 0.91
N ILE A 229 -8.80 -7.26 0.18
CA ILE A 229 -8.19 -7.33 -1.15
C ILE A 229 -9.19 -7.92 -2.14
N GLU A 230 -9.37 -7.26 -3.28
CA GLU A 230 -10.14 -7.79 -4.41
C GLU A 230 -9.19 -8.46 -5.41
N LYS A 231 -9.57 -9.65 -5.88
CA LYS A 231 -8.95 -10.31 -7.02
C LYS A 231 -9.64 -9.85 -8.31
N ALA A 232 -8.88 -9.24 -9.22
CA ALA A 232 -9.37 -8.80 -10.52
C ALA A 232 -8.56 -9.48 -11.62
N GLY A 233 -9.06 -10.62 -12.11
CA GLY A 233 -8.33 -11.45 -13.06
C GLY A 233 -7.10 -12.10 -12.42
N GLU A 234 -5.90 -11.72 -12.88
CA GLU A 234 -4.62 -12.18 -12.30
C GLU A 234 -4.07 -11.22 -11.24
N ASP A 235 -4.64 -10.02 -11.13
CA ASP A 235 -4.18 -8.97 -10.24
C ASP A 235 -4.96 -8.97 -8.91
N TYR A 236 -4.35 -8.37 -7.88
CA TYR A 236 -4.91 -8.26 -6.54
C TYR A 236 -4.80 -6.81 -6.07
N PHE A 237 -5.92 -6.22 -5.65
CA PHE A 237 -6.01 -4.81 -5.30
C PHE A 237 -6.51 -4.61 -3.88
N ILE A 238 -5.73 -3.88 -3.08
CA ILE A 238 -6.12 -3.41 -1.76
C ILE A 238 -7.30 -2.45 -1.91
N ARG A 239 -8.37 -2.72 -1.16
CA ARG A 239 -9.59 -1.92 -1.16
C ARG A 239 -9.81 -1.17 0.13
N SER A 240 -9.52 -1.79 1.26
CA SER A 240 -9.67 -1.16 2.57
C SER A 240 -8.69 -1.73 3.59
N PHE A 241 -8.35 -0.91 4.58
CA PHE A 241 -7.59 -1.28 5.76
C PHE A 241 -8.20 -0.56 6.96
N THR A 242 -8.94 -1.26 7.82
CA THR A 242 -9.77 -0.63 8.86
C THR A 242 -9.56 -1.27 10.21
N ALA A 243 -9.84 -0.55 11.29
CA ALA A 243 -10.01 -1.20 12.59
C ALA A 243 -11.11 -2.28 12.53
N ILE A 244 -10.89 -3.42 13.19
CA ILE A 244 -11.93 -4.42 13.41
C ILE A 244 -13.01 -3.74 14.26
N LYS A 245 -14.26 -3.77 13.79
CA LYS A 245 -15.39 -3.33 14.62
C LYS A 245 -15.49 -4.29 15.80
N GLY A 246 -15.05 -3.85 16.98
CA GLY A 246 -15.30 -4.59 18.20
C GLY A 246 -16.80 -4.76 18.39
N GLU A 247 -17.25 -5.97 18.69
CA GLU A 247 -18.43 -6.11 19.54
C GLU A 247 -18.14 -5.29 20.80
N LYS A 248 -18.95 -4.26 21.06
CA LYS A 248 -18.86 -3.51 22.30
C LYS A 248 -18.92 -4.51 23.46
N SER A 249 -17.85 -4.62 24.25
CA SER A 249 -17.93 -5.26 25.57
C SER A 249 -18.81 -4.45 26.49
#